data_AF-A0A1B7U7J2-F1
#
_entry.id   AF-A0A1B7U7J2-F1
#
_cell.length_a   1.000
_cell.length_b   1.000
_cell.length_c   1.000
_cell.angle_alpha   90.00
_cell.angle_beta   90.00
_cell.angle_gamma   90.00
#
_symmetry.space_group_name_H-M   'P 1'
#
loop_
_entity.id
_entity.type
_entity.pdbx_description
1 polymer ?
#
loop_
_entity_poly.entity_id
_entity_poly.type
_entity_poly.pdbx_seq_one_letter_code
_entity_poly.pdbx_strand_id
1 'polypeptide(L)'
;MLAEAGIAAEDLHPPGTAAWVALDDDDPAKILACVLDSPHHTARVEAAQAALDEATRAVSAAADWRQIARESFARSSFRAAHLEAKRVAS
;
A
#
# COMPACT_ATOMS: atom_id res chain seq x y z
N MET A 1 3.94 12.70 -29.36
CA MET A 1 3.41 13.00 -28.01
C MET A 1 4.18 14.15 -27.35
N LEU A 2 5.50 14.08 -27.16
CA LEU A 2 6.30 15.23 -26.69
C LEU A 2 6.29 16.41 -27.66
N ALA A 3 6.58 16.15 -28.94
CA ALA A 3 6.52 17.17 -30.00
C ALA A 3 5.11 17.75 -30.24
N GLU A 4 4.06 16.98 -29.92
CA GLU A 4 2.66 17.42 -30.04
C GLU A 4 2.26 18.35 -28.88
N ALA A 5 2.91 18.21 -27.73
CA ALA A 5 2.66 19.03 -26.54
C ALA A 5 3.52 20.31 -26.50
N GLY A 6 4.52 20.43 -27.39
CA GLY A 6 5.47 21.55 -27.39
C GLY A 6 6.42 21.56 -26.20
N ILE A 7 6.61 20.42 -25.53
CA ILE A 7 7.43 20.28 -24.32
C ILE A 7 8.75 19.62 -24.68
N ALA A 8 9.86 20.25 -24.30
CA ALA A 8 11.20 19.73 -24.52
C ALA A 8 11.48 18.57 -23.53
N ALA A 9 12.33 17.62 -23.93
CA ALA A 9 12.59 16.43 -23.11
C ALA A 9 13.36 16.77 -21.82
N GLU A 10 14.16 17.83 -21.85
CA GLU A 10 14.92 18.38 -20.73
C GLU A 10 14.04 19.01 -19.64
N ASP A 11 12.85 19.50 -20.00
CA ASP A 11 11.88 20.08 -19.08
C ASP A 11 11.05 18.99 -18.37
N LEU A 12 11.25 17.72 -18.76
CA LEU A 12 10.58 16.58 -18.16
C LEU A 12 11.36 16.09 -16.95
N HIS A 13 10.75 16.30 -15.78
CA HIS A 13 11.28 15.83 -14.52
C HIS A 13 10.50 14.61 -14.04
N PRO A 14 11.16 13.52 -13.59
CA PRO A 14 10.45 12.36 -13.07
C PRO A 14 9.51 12.75 -11.91
N PRO A 15 8.29 12.18 -11.85
CA PRO A 15 7.35 12.49 -10.79
C PRO A 15 7.94 12.29 -9.39
N GLY A 16 7.68 13.26 -8.50
CA GLY A 16 8.17 13.23 -7.11
C GLY A 16 9.62 13.71 -6.90
N THR A 17 10.37 14.03 -7.96
CA THR A 17 11.67 14.71 -7.81
C THR A 17 11.48 16.18 -7.38
N ALA A 18 12.50 16.78 -6.75
CA ALA A 18 12.42 18.18 -6.33
C ALA A 18 12.14 19.15 -7.50
N ALA A 19 12.71 18.87 -8.68
CA ALA A 19 12.47 19.66 -9.89
C ALA A 19 11.00 19.52 -10.37
N TRP A 20 10.42 18.32 -10.31
CA TRP A 20 9.00 18.10 -10.63
C TRP A 20 8.06 18.76 -9.62
N VAL A 21 8.40 18.71 -8.32
CA VAL A 21 7.60 19.34 -7.26
C VAL A 21 7.58 20.87 -7.39
N ALA A 22 8.67 21.46 -7.91
CA ALA A 22 8.79 22.89 -8.09
C ALA A 22 7.97 23.46 -9.27
N LEU A 23 7.47 22.60 -10.17
CA LEU A 23 6.56 23.02 -11.26
C LEU A 23 5.18 23.36 -10.70
N ASP A 24 4.47 24.28 -11.35
CA ASP A 24 3.08 24.59 -11.02
C ASP A 24 2.18 23.36 -11.21
N ASP A 25 1.10 23.25 -10.42
CA ASP A 25 0.26 22.03 -10.42
C ASP A 25 -0.47 21.79 -11.75
N ASP A 26 -0.71 22.86 -12.52
CA ASP A 26 -1.30 22.84 -13.85
C ASP A 26 -0.27 22.89 -14.99
N ASP A 27 1.03 22.82 -14.67
CA ASP A 27 2.09 22.77 -15.67
C ASP A 27 1.94 21.52 -16.57
N PRO A 28 1.82 21.69 -17.90
CA PRO A 28 1.66 20.57 -18.82
C PRO A 28 2.79 19.53 -18.78
N ALA A 29 4.03 19.94 -18.49
CA ALA A 29 5.17 19.03 -18.34
C ALA A 29 5.05 18.20 -17.07
N LYS A 30 4.54 18.79 -15.97
CA LYS A 30 4.26 18.08 -14.72
C LYS A 30 3.21 16.98 -14.92
N ILE A 31 2.14 17.28 -15.65
CA ILE A 31 1.07 16.33 -15.98
C ILE A 31 1.58 15.25 -16.94
N LEU A 32 2.30 15.64 -18.01
CA LEU A 32 2.83 14.69 -19.00
C LEU A 32 3.84 13.71 -18.39
N ALA A 33 4.67 14.16 -17.44
CA ALA A 33 5.59 13.30 -16.70
C ALA A 33 4.86 12.16 -15.98
N CYS A 34 3.71 12.45 -15.35
CA CYS A 34 2.88 11.42 -14.72
C CYS A 34 2.30 10.43 -15.73
N VAL A 35 1.82 10.91 -16.88
CA VAL A 35 1.28 10.04 -17.94
C VAL A 35 2.35 9.12 -18.49
N LEU A 36 3.56 9.63 -18.72
CA LEU A 36 4.70 8.86 -19.22
C LEU A 36 5.22 7.84 -18.21
N ASP A 37 5.21 8.16 -16.91
CA ASP A 37 5.61 7.23 -15.85
C ASP A 37 4.53 6.17 -15.53
N SER A 38 3.28 6.43 -15.89
CA SER A 38 2.14 5.57 -15.52
C SER A 38 2.31 4.06 -15.84
N PRO A 39 2.91 3.62 -16.97
CA PRO A 39 3.12 2.20 -17.21
C PRO A 39 4.17 1.60 -16.26
N HIS A 40 5.22 2.33 -15.93
CA HIS A 40 6.23 1.90 -14.96
C HIS A 40 5.65 1.82 -13.55
N HIS A 41 4.86 2.81 -13.17
CA HIS A 41 4.13 2.79 -11.90
C HIS A 41 3.19 1.58 -11.81
N THR A 42 2.40 1.34 -12.86
CA THR A 42 1.47 0.20 -12.94
C THR A 42 2.22 -1.13 -12.77
N ALA A 43 3.31 -1.32 -13.52
CA ALA A 43 4.13 -2.54 -13.40
C ALA A 43 4.71 -2.74 -11.99
N ARG A 44 5.13 -1.66 -11.32
CA ARG A 44 5.61 -1.72 -9.93
C ARG A 44 4.51 -2.14 -8.96
N VAL A 45 3.30 -1.59 -9.12
CA VAL A 45 2.15 -1.92 -8.28
C VAL A 45 1.75 -3.38 -8.47
N GLU A 46 1.66 -3.85 -9.72
CA GLU A 46 1.34 -5.25 -10.02
C GLU A 46 2.37 -6.23 -9.44
N ALA A 47 3.66 -5.93 -9.59
CA ALA A 47 4.73 -6.74 -9.01
C ALA A 47 4.67 -6.78 -7.47
N ALA A 48 4.41 -5.63 -6.83
CA ALA A 48 4.24 -5.55 -5.39
C ALA A 48 2.99 -6.32 -4.93
N GLN A 49 1.89 -6.26 -5.68
CA GLN A 49 0.67 -6.99 -5.37
C GLN A 49 0.88 -8.50 -5.44
N ALA A 50 1.62 -9.00 -6.45
CA ALA A 50 1.96 -10.41 -6.53
C ALA A 50 2.77 -10.89 -5.31
N ALA A 51 3.71 -10.08 -4.82
CA ALA A 51 4.46 -10.38 -3.60
C ALA A 51 3.58 -10.32 -2.33
N LEU A 52 2.67 -9.36 -2.25
CA LEU A 52 1.70 -9.23 -1.15
C LEU A 52 0.71 -10.40 -1.11
N ASP A 53 0.25 -10.86 -2.26
CA ASP A 53 -0.66 -12.00 -2.36
C ASP A 53 0.01 -13.26 -1.82
N GLU A 54 1.27 -13.49 -2.18
CA GLU A 54 2.04 -14.63 -1.67
C GLU A 54 2.26 -14.54 -0.16
N ALA A 55 2.65 -13.36 0.34
CA ALA A 55 2.79 -13.13 1.78
C ALA A 55 1.46 -13.35 2.52
N THR A 56 0.35 -12.89 1.95
CA THR A 56 -1.00 -13.04 2.52
C THR A 56 -1.41 -14.51 2.58
N ARG A 57 -1.12 -15.30 1.55
CA ARG A 57 -1.34 -16.75 1.56
C ARG A 57 -0.50 -17.44 2.62
N ALA A 58 0.78 -17.10 2.72
CA ALA A 58 1.67 -17.65 3.74
C ALA A 58 1.16 -17.35 5.16
N VAL A 59 0.77 -16.10 5.45
CA VAL A 59 0.16 -15.74 6.74
C VAL A 59 -1.13 -16.51 6.97
N SER A 60 -2.02 -16.58 5.98
CA SER A 60 -3.29 -17.30 6.08
C SER A 60 -3.09 -18.79 6.36
N ALA A 61 -2.03 -19.40 5.83
CA ALA A 61 -1.67 -20.80 6.04
C ALA A 61 -0.85 -21.06 7.31
N ALA A 62 -0.31 -20.02 7.95
CA ALA A 62 0.62 -20.17 9.08
C ALA A 62 -0.01 -20.74 10.36
N ALA A 63 -1.34 -20.64 10.52
CA ALA A 63 -2.05 -21.12 11.70
C ALA A 63 -3.54 -21.39 11.44
N ASP A 64 -4.19 -22.14 12.33
CA ASP A 64 -5.66 -22.19 12.37
C ASP A 64 -6.22 -20.89 12.97
N TRP A 65 -6.38 -19.89 12.10
CA TRP A 65 -6.93 -18.59 12.48
C TRP A 65 -8.36 -18.68 13.02
N ARG A 66 -9.14 -19.71 12.63
CA ARG A 66 -10.50 -19.91 13.17
C ARG A 66 -10.42 -20.37 14.62
N GLN A 67 -9.52 -21.29 14.93
CA GLN A 67 -9.26 -21.70 16.31
C GLN A 67 -8.78 -20.50 17.15
N ILE A 68 -7.76 -19.77 16.68
CA ILE A 68 -7.22 -18.60 17.38
C ILE A 68 -8.32 -17.56 17.65
N ALA A 69 -9.17 -17.29 16.67
CA ALA A 69 -10.30 -16.38 16.83
C ALA A 69 -11.28 -16.88 17.90
N ARG A 70 -11.68 -18.16 17.86
CA ARG A 70 -12.58 -18.76 18.87
C ARG A 70 -12.01 -18.62 20.28
N GLU A 71 -10.73 -18.92 20.47
CA GLU A 71 -10.06 -18.81 21.76
C GLU A 71 -10.00 -17.36 22.25
N SER A 72 -9.68 -16.42 21.34
CA SER A 72 -9.66 -14.99 21.66
C SER A 72 -11.04 -14.48 22.08
N PHE A 73 -12.09 -14.84 21.33
CA PHE A 73 -13.47 -14.50 21.66
C PHE A 73 -13.93 -15.12 22.98
N ALA A 74 -13.70 -16.42 23.18
CA ALA A 74 -14.06 -17.11 24.42
C ALA A 74 -13.43 -16.42 25.64
N ARG A 75 -12.13 -16.08 25.54
CA ARG A 75 -11.41 -15.36 26.60
C ARG A 75 -11.96 -13.95 26.82
N SER A 76 -12.34 -13.25 25.76
CA SER A 76 -12.94 -11.92 25.86
C SER A 76 -14.31 -11.98 26.55
N SER A 77 -15.18 -12.90 26.12
CA SER A 77 -16.50 -13.10 26.70
C SER A 77 -16.44 -13.50 28.16
N PHE A 78 -15.51 -14.40 28.53
CA PHE A 78 -15.28 -14.77 29.92
C PHE A 78 -14.92 -13.55 30.79
N ARG A 79 -14.01 -12.69 30.33
CA ARG A 79 -13.62 -11.48 31.06
C ARG A 79 -14.76 -10.47 31.18
N ALA A 80 -15.59 -10.34 30.15
CA ALA A 80 -16.74 -9.45 30.18
C ALA A 80 -17.82 -9.93 31.16
N ALA A 81 -18.01 -11.26 31.27
CA ALA A 81 -18.97 -11.86 32.18
C ALA A 81 -18.47 -11.90 33.64
N HIS A 82 -17.16 -11.93 33.86
CA HIS A 82 -16.54 -12.11 35.17
C HIS A 82 -15.50 -11.02 35.44
N LEU A 83 -15.99 -9.82 35.78
CA LEU A 83 -15.16 -8.64 36.05
C LEU A 83 -14.25 -8.83 37.28
N GLU A 84 -14.65 -9.70 38.20
CA GLU A 84 -13.91 -10.06 39.41
C GLU A 84 -12.78 -11.07 39.16
N ALA A 85 -12.76 -11.72 37.99
CA ALA A 85 -11.76 -12.73 37.66
C ALA A 85 -10.38 -12.09 37.43
N LYS A 86 -9.40 -12.46 38.28
CA LYS A 86 -8.02 -11.99 38.15
C LYS A 86 -7.20 -12.90 37.24
N ARG A 87 -6.32 -12.29 36.44
CA ARG A 87 -5.41 -13.02 35.55
C ARG A 87 -4.31 -13.67 36.39
N VAL A 88 -4.16 -14.98 36.28
CA VAL A 88 -2.97 -15.67 36.81
C VAL A 88 -1.85 -15.49 35.78
N ALA A 89 -0.77 -14.82 36.17
CA ALA A 89 0.42 -14.73 35.34
C ALA A 89 1.15 -16.08 35.34
N SER A 90 1.68 -16.46 34.18
CA SER A 90 2.58 -17.61 34.01
C SER A 90 4.00 -17.13 33.80
#